data_AF-A0A6J4IYM3-F1
#
_entry.id   AF-A0A6J4IYM3-F1
#
_cell.length_a   1.000
_cell.length_b   1.000
_cell.length_c   1.000
_cell.angle_alpha   90.00
_cell.angle_beta   90.00
_cell.angle_gamma   90.00
#
_symmetry.space_group_name_H-M   'P 1'
#
loop_
_entity.id
_entity.type
_entity.pdbx_description
1 polymer ?
#
loop_
_entity_poly.entity_id
_entity_poly.type
_entity_poly.pdbx_seq_one_letter_code
_entity_poly.pdbx_strand_id
1 'polypeptide(L)' 'MPLGRLGTPEDVGGVVTFLASDAASYITGQVITVDGGMTV' A
#
# COMPACT_ATOMS: atom_id res chain seq x y z
N MET A 1 -13.45 10.99 5.36
CA MET A 1 -12.90 10.56 4.05
C MET A 1 -11.48 11.11 3.92
N PRO A 2 -10.48 10.47 4.54
CA PRO A 2 -9.11 11.00 4.67
C PRO A 2 -8.39 11.34 3.34
N LEU A 3 -8.66 10.62 2.24
CA LEU A 3 -8.18 10.97 0.90
C LEU A 3 -9.26 11.51 -0.06
N GLY A 4 -10.51 11.58 0.38
CA GLY A 4 -11.61 12.22 -0.36
C GLY A 4 -11.99 11.60 -1.71
N ARG A 5 -11.38 10.49 -2.13
CA ARG A 5 -11.64 9.79 -3.40
C ARG A 5 -11.67 8.28 -3.21
N LEU A 6 -12.28 7.58 -4.18
CA LEU A 6 -12.12 6.14 -4.30
C LEU A 6 -10.68 5.81 -4.71
N GLY A 7 -10.16 4.70 -4.17
CA GLY A 7 -8.89 4.12 -4.61
C GLY A 7 -9.01 3.53 -6.01
N THR A 8 -7.90 3.50 -6.73
CA THR A 8 -7.75 2.82 -8.01
C THR A 8 -6.81 1.62 -7.87
N PRO A 9 -6.80 0.66 -8.81
CA PRO A 9 -5.85 -0.46 -8.77
C PRO A 9 -4.38 -0.01 -8.68
N GLU A 10 -4.04 1.12 -9.28
CA GLU A 10 -2.69 1.69 -9.29
C GLU A 10 -2.24 2.13 -7.89
N ASP A 11 -3.15 2.54 -7.00
CA ASP A 11 -2.84 2.93 -5.63
C ASP A 11 -2.26 1.74 -4.82
N VAL A 12 -2.72 0.51 -5.10
CA VAL A 12 -2.17 -0.72 -4.51
C VAL A 12 -0.94 -1.20 -5.29
N GLY A 13 -0.96 -1.06 -6.61
CA GLY A 13 0.11 -1.50 -7.51
C GLY A 13 1.48 -0.97 -7.10
N GLY A 14 1.59 0.31 -6.76
CA GLY A 14 2.86 0.91 -6.32
C GLY A 14 3.45 0.26 -5.07
N VAL A 15 2.61 -0.02 -4.06
CA VAL A 15 3.03 -0.71 -2.83
C VAL A 15 3.47 -2.14 -3.13
N VAL A 16 2.72 -2.86 -3.98
CA VAL A 16 3.08 -4.23 -4.37
C VAL A 16 4.40 -4.26 -5.13
N THR A 17 4.62 -3.35 -6.09
CA THR A 17 5.88 -3.24 -6.82
C THR A 17 7.05 -2.98 -5.88
N PHE A 18 6.90 -2.11 -4.90
CA PHE A 18 7.93 -1.89 -3.88
C PHE A 18 8.20 -3.16 -3.06
N LEU A 19 7.15 -3.81 -2.54
CA LEU A 19 7.28 -5.02 -1.73
C LEU A 19 7.89 -6.21 -2.49
N ALA A 20 7.67 -6.28 -3.80
CA ALA A 20 8.26 -7.29 -4.67
C ALA A 20 9.71 -6.98 -5.10
N SER A 21 10.23 -5.79 -4.77
CA SER A 21 11.58 -5.36 -5.15
C SER A 21 12.63 -5.68 -4.09
N ASP A 22 13.90 -5.69 -4.48
CA ASP A 22 15.04 -5.88 -3.55
C ASP A 22 15.08 -4.83 -2.43
N ALA A 23 14.50 -3.66 -2.65
CA ALA A 23 14.43 -2.59 -1.65
C ALA A 23 13.60 -2.99 -0.42
N ALA A 24 12.71 -3.97 -0.55
CA ALA A 24 11.90 -4.51 0.54
C ALA A 24 12.46 -5.81 1.12
N SER A 25 13.70 -6.20 0.80
CA SER A 25 14.29 -7.51 1.16
C SER A 25 14.31 -7.87 2.65
N TYR A 26 14.17 -6.89 3.55
CA TYR A 26 14.10 -7.13 4.99
C TYR A 26 12.70 -6.94 5.59
N ILE A 27 11.69 -6.68 4.77
CA ILE A 27 10.30 -6.49 5.20
C ILE A 27 9.58 -7.84 5.06
N THR A 28 9.20 -8.41 6.19
CA THR A 28 8.41 -9.65 6.23
C THR A 28 7.47 -9.66 7.44
N GLY A 29 6.39 -10.44 7.33
CA GLY A 29 5.36 -10.58 8.39
C GLY A 29 4.53 -9.33 8.67
N GLN A 30 4.58 -8.31 7.81
CA GLN A 30 3.85 -7.06 7.98
C GLN A 30 2.54 -7.06 7.16
N VAL A 31 1.54 -6.36 7.69
CA VAL A 31 0.31 -6.01 6.97
C VAL A 31 0.38 -4.54 6.64
N ILE A 32 0.35 -4.20 5.35
CA ILE A 32 0.35 -2.81 4.87
C ILE A 32 -1.05 -2.46 4.36
N THR A 33 -1.74 -1.58 5.08
CA THR A 33 -3.05 -1.08 4.69
C THR A 33 -2.90 0.01 3.64
N VAL A 34 -3.60 -0.15 2.51
CA VAL A 34 -3.66 0.83 1.41
C VAL A 34 -5.12 1.17 1.15
N ASP A 35 -5.67 2.08 1.95
CA ASP A 35 -7.11 2.39 1.96
C ASP A 35 -7.40 3.90 1.93
N GLY A 36 -6.37 4.70 1.69
CA GLY A 36 -6.47 6.15 1.73
C GLY A 36 -6.72 6.73 3.13
N GLY A 37 -6.34 6.01 4.18
CA GLY A 37 -6.45 6.40 5.59
C GLY A 37 -7.79 6.04 6.24
N MET A 38 -8.61 5.21 5.62
CA MET A 38 -9.97 4.91 6.10
C MET A 38 -10.00 4.14 7.43
N THR A 39 -8.95 3.39 7.73
CA THR A 39 -8.81 2.53 8.92
C THR A 39 -8.15 3.26 10.11
N VAL A 40 -7.73 4.52 9.96
CA VAL A 40 -7.08 5.32 11.01
C VAL A 40 -7.96 6.46 11.54
#